data_AF-A0A0F9FLH1-F1
#
_entry.id   AF-A0A0F9FLH1-F1
#
_cell.length_a   1.000
_cell.length_b   1.000
_cell.length_c   1.000
_cell.angle_alpha   90.00
_cell.angle_beta   90.00
_cell.angle_gamma   90.00
#
_symmetry.space_group_name_H-M   'P 1'
#
loop_
_entity.id
_entity.type
_entity.pdbx_description
1 polymer ?
#
loop_
_entity_poly.entity_id
_entity_poly.type
_entity_poly.pdbx_seq_one_letter_code
_entity_poly.pdbx_strand_id
1 'polypeptide(L)' 'MSDRTDTSLRSNVLKLIEVRPGIDSEDIAEYFGVPFHIADDLIVELFEEGELAPMEGEG' A
#
# COMPACT_ATOMS: atom_id res chain seq x y z
N MET A 1 -16.94 4.21 -15.91
CA MET A 1 -16.10 5.32 -15.41
C MET A 1 -15.85 5.06 -13.92
N SER A 2 -14.83 4.25 -13.59
CA SER A 2 -14.42 4.02 -12.19
C SER A 2 -12.90 4.08 -11.99
N ASP A 3 -12.10 4.27 -13.05
CA ASP A 3 -10.63 4.22 -13.01
C ASP A 3 -9.90 5.23 -12.11
N ARG A 4 -10.49 6.41 -11.83
CA ARG A 4 -9.69 7.54 -11.32
C ARG A 4 -9.42 7.53 -9.82
N THR A 5 -10.28 6.86 -9.06
CA THR A 5 -10.17 6.82 -7.59
C THR A 5 -9.14 5.79 -7.13
N ASP A 6 -8.96 4.73 -7.92
CA ASP A 6 -8.10 3.59 -7.63
C ASP A 6 -6.60 3.95 -7.74
N THR A 7 -6.21 4.59 -8.85
CA THR A 7 -4.82 5.02 -9.09
C THR A 7 -4.32 6.05 -8.07
N SER A 8 -5.22 6.90 -7.55
CA SER A 8 -4.86 7.95 -6.59
C SER A 8 -4.59 7.36 -5.20
N LEU A 9 -5.38 6.36 -4.77
CA LEU A 9 -5.16 5.66 -3.52
C LEU A 9 -3.84 4.89 -3.55
N ARG A 10 -3.64 4.09 -4.59
CA ARG A 10 -2.40 3.32 -4.80
C ARG A 10 -1.15 4.18 -4.72
N SER A 11 -1.09 5.29 -5.48
CA SER A 11 0.08 6.19 -5.45
C SER A 11 0.29 6.83 -4.08
N ASN A 12 -0.78 7.13 -3.34
CA ASN A 12 -0.66 7.68 -1.99
C ASN A 12 -0.21 6.64 -0.97
N VAL A 13 -0.66 5.39 -1.09
CA VAL A 13 -0.20 4.26 -0.26
C VAL A 13 1.29 4.02 -0.47
N LEU A 14 1.74 3.96 -1.73
CA LEU A 14 3.17 3.82 -2.06
C LEU A 14 4.00 4.91 -1.39
N LYS A 15 3.61 6.19 -1.57
CA LYS A 15 4.30 7.33 -0.94
C LYS A 15 4.30 7.23 0.57
N LEU A 16 3.22 6.76 1.19
CA LEU A 16 3.13 6.60 2.64
C LEU A 16 4.13 5.55 3.13
N ILE A 17 4.24 4.43 2.43
CA ILE A 17 5.21 3.36 2.72
C ILE A 17 6.65 3.88 2.54
N GLU A 18 6.91 4.70 1.51
CA GLU A 18 8.23 5.32 1.30
C GLU A 18 8.64 6.26 2.45
N VAL A 19 7.70 7.02 3.02
CA VAL A 19 7.98 7.93 4.16
C VAL A 19 7.91 7.24 5.53
N ARG A 20 7.19 6.13 5.65
CA ARG A 20 7.06 5.31 6.86
C ARG A 20 7.36 3.84 6.53
N PRO A 21 8.64 3.47 6.34
CA PRO A 21 9.00 2.09 6.13
C PRO A 21 8.58 1.24 7.34
N GLY A 22 7.86 0.14 7.09
CA GLY A 22 7.33 -0.75 8.12
C GLY A 22 5.93 -0.39 8.65
N ILE A 23 5.24 0.58 8.04
CA ILE A 23 3.80 0.77 8.27
C ILE A 23 3.02 -0.49 7.85
N ASP A 24 2.03 -0.90 8.65
CA ASP A 24 1.22 -2.08 8.37
C ASP A 24 -0.09 -1.73 7.62
N SER A 25 -0.82 -2.76 7.18
CA SER A 25 -2.09 -2.59 6.46
C SER A 25 -3.19 -1.99 7.33
N GLU A 26 -3.16 -2.17 8.66
CA GLU A 26 -4.13 -1.57 9.59
C GLU A 26 -3.95 -0.05 9.67
N ASP A 27 -2.71 0.40 9.84
CA ASP A 27 -2.34 1.82 9.84
C ASP A 27 -2.67 2.50 8.51
N ILE A 28 -2.40 1.82 7.38
CA ILE A 28 -2.76 2.31 6.04
C ILE A 28 -4.29 2.43 5.92
N ALA A 29 -5.04 1.41 6.36
CA ALA A 29 -6.50 1.42 6.31
C ALA A 29 -7.09 2.57 7.12
N GLU A 30 -6.59 2.80 8.34
CA GLU A 30 -7.02 3.92 9.19
C GLU A 30 -6.65 5.27 8.57
N TYR A 31 -5.42 5.41 8.08
CA TYR A 31 -4.92 6.67 7.51
C TYR A 31 -5.73 7.13 6.30
N PHE A 32 -6.11 6.20 5.42
CA PHE A 32 -6.90 6.49 4.21
C PHE A 32 -8.41 6.35 4.41
N GLY A 33 -8.86 5.87 5.58
CA GLY A 33 -10.28 5.61 5.85
C GLY A 33 -10.89 4.53 4.95
N VAL A 34 -10.10 3.52 4.58
CA VAL A 34 -10.51 2.41 3.72
C VAL A 34 -10.67 1.13 4.55
N PRO A 35 -11.44 0.14 4.09
CA PRO A 35 -11.48 -1.16 4.76
C PRO A 35 -10.11 -1.84 4.76
N PHE A 36 -9.79 -2.56 5.84
CA PHE A 36 -8.53 -3.31 5.99
C PHE A 36 -8.21 -4.18 4.77
N HIS A 37 -9.16 -4.96 4.27
CA HIS A 37 -8.95 -5.83 3.11
C HIS A 37 -8.55 -5.08 1.84
N ILE A 38 -9.01 -3.83 1.66
CA ILE A 38 -8.62 -3.00 0.52
C ILE A 38 -7.16 -2.54 0.67
N ALA A 39 -6.75 -2.15 1.88
CA ALA A 39 -5.35 -1.79 2.14
C ALA A 39 -4.42 -3.01 2.01
N ASP A 40 -4.85 -4.17 2.51
CA ASP A 40 -4.10 -5.43 2.43
C ASP A 40 -3.92 -5.89 0.98
N ASP A 41 -5.01 -5.95 0.19
CA ASP A 41 -4.96 -6.30 -1.23
C ASP A 41 -4.04 -5.34 -2.01
N LEU A 42 -4.12 -4.02 -1.75
CA LEU A 42 -3.26 -3.03 -2.40
C LEU A 42 -1.77 -3.24 -2.10
N ILE A 43 -1.42 -3.60 -0.87
CA ILE A 43 -0.01 -3.86 -0.51
C ILE A 43 0.47 -5.12 -1.23
N VAL A 44 -0.35 -6.17 -1.31
CA VAL A 44 -0.03 -7.39 -2.04
C VAL A 44 0.18 -7.09 -3.53
N GLU A 45 -0.74 -6.36 -4.16
CA GLU A 45 -0.62 -5.97 -5.58
C GLU A 45 0.67 -5.15 -5.84
N LEU A 46 0.96 -4.18 -4.98
CA LEU A 46 2.18 -3.36 -5.08
C LEU A 46 3.46 -4.20 -4.93
N PHE A 47 3.43 -5.26 -4.12
CA PHE A 47 4.54 -6.19 -3.95
C PHE A 47 4.70 -7.11 -5.17
N GLU A 48 3.60 -7.64 -5.70
CA GLU A 48 3.60 -8.51 -6.89
C GLU A 48 4.07 -7.77 -8.15
N GLU A 49 3.74 -6.48 -8.27
CA GLU A 49 4.20 -5.63 -9.37
C GLU A 49 5.64 -5.10 -9.19
N GLY A 50 6.27 -5.40 -8.04
CA GLY A 50 7.63 -4.98 -7.73
C GLY A 50 7.79 -3.48 -7.45
N GLU A 51 6.68 -2.78 -7.17
CA GLU A 51 6.70 -1.38 -6.72
C GLU A 51 7.11 -1.25 -5.25
N LEU A 52 6.87 -2.30 -4.45
CA LEU A 52 7.46 -2.44 -3.12
C LEU A 52 8.69 -3.33 -3.21
N ALA A 53 9.83 -2.81 -2.74
CA ALA A 53 11.01 -3.63 -2.59
C ALA A 53 10.69 -4.76 -1.61
N PRO A 54 11.12 -6.01 -1.89
CA PRO A 54 11.10 -7.04 -0.86
C PRO A 54 11.84 -6.48 0.33
N MET A 55 11.20 -6.41 1.50
CA MET A 55 11.92 -6.11 2.72
C MET A 55 13.06 -7.11 2.76
N GLU A 56 14.30 -6.64 2.58
CA GLU A 56 15.48 -7.48 2.67
C GLU A 56 15.53 -8.00 4.10
N GLY A 57 14.88 -9.14 4.32
CA GLY A 57 15.11 -9.97 5.47
C GLY A 57 16.57 -10.39 5.38
N GLU A 58 17.37 -9.85 6.28
CA GLU A 58 18.75 -10.27 6.50
C GLU A 58 18.82 -11.79 6.68
N GLY A 59 19.68 -12.47 5.90
CA GLY A 59 20.39 -13.69 6.32
C GLY A 59 19.69 -15.03 6.17
#